data_AF-A0A7X6V666-F1
#
_entry.id   AF-A0A7X6V666-F1
#
_cell.length_a   1.000
_cell.length_b   1.000
_cell.length_c   1.000
_cell.angle_alpha   90.00
_cell.angle_beta   90.00
_cell.angle_gamma   90.00
#
_symmetry.space_group_name_H-M   'P 1'
#
loop_
_entity.id
_entity.type
_entity.pdbx_description
1 polymer ?
#
loop_
_entity_poly.entity_id
_entity_poly.type
_entity_poly.pdbx_seq_one_letter_code
_entity_poly.pdbx_strand_id
1 'polypeptide(L)'
;MSSYKITFITPLFSRGALDTPEIRPSSIRGQLHWWFRAVGGSYQEEKAVFGGVGKDASSSKVVVRVSDIHGVIDESRTLPHKSGGMAAPREAYQPGTSFILHISMRLGGFKSDQHKERFEQALEAWLLLGTLGLRSTRAAGSFVWEPCDSNGKDMPETIEDYASRCRNVLNNAPLRHTVSNIKYEEAEDVRNLVSDTLGGRDDREGEGELARLRYPLGKAFGGRKTSPLRFRIVSPDNNGFYIAAVWDDRQEVTGNTPGDLEGIIRLLQQKKSELGNQLTRL
;
A
#
# COMPACT_ATOMS: atom_id res chain seq x y z
N MET A 1 21.20 8.11 -7.51
CA MET A 1 20.87 6.91 -6.71
C MET A 1 20.20 7.43 -5.48
N SER A 2 19.08 6.84 -5.09
CA SER A 2 18.35 7.25 -3.89
C SER A 2 18.29 6.06 -2.96
N SER A 3 18.60 6.28 -1.68
CA SER A 3 18.46 5.24 -0.66
C SER A 3 17.58 5.71 0.48
N TYR A 4 16.77 4.80 1.02
CA TYR A 4 15.83 5.08 2.09
C TYR A 4 15.94 4.03 3.17
N LYS A 5 16.02 4.45 4.43
CA LYS A 5 15.79 3.57 5.56
C LYS A 5 14.28 3.45 5.74
N ILE A 6 13.76 2.24 5.57
CA ILE A 6 12.35 1.92 5.74
C ILE A 6 12.20 1.22 7.09
N THR A 7 11.26 1.69 7.91
CA THR A 7 10.95 1.08 9.22
C THR A 7 9.47 0.74 9.28
N PHE A 8 9.13 -0.54 9.51
CA PHE A 8 7.75 -0.98 9.61
C PHE A 8 7.11 -0.54 10.92
N ILE A 9 5.92 0.04 10.84
CA ILE A 9 5.10 0.43 11.99
C ILE A 9 3.96 -0.55 12.25
N THR A 10 3.71 -1.48 11.31
CA THR A 10 2.83 -2.62 11.51
C THR A 10 3.51 -3.92 11.08
N PRO A 11 3.07 -5.09 11.58
CA PRO A 11 3.69 -6.37 11.23
C PRO A 11 3.74 -6.58 9.71
N LEU A 12 4.90 -6.98 9.19
CA LEU A 12 5.10 -7.32 7.79
C LEU A 12 4.98 -8.84 7.60
N PHE A 13 3.88 -9.24 6.96
CA PHE A 13 3.65 -10.62 6.54
C PHE A 13 4.18 -10.83 5.11
N SER A 14 5.49 -10.90 4.92
CA SER A 14 6.10 -11.18 3.62
C SER A 14 6.82 -12.52 3.63
N ARG A 15 6.65 -13.32 2.57
CA ARG A 15 7.34 -14.61 2.41
C ARG A 15 7.92 -14.73 1.01
N GLY A 16 8.97 -15.52 0.90
CA GLY A 16 9.65 -15.84 -0.34
C GLY A 16 9.31 -17.21 -0.87
N ALA A 17 10.33 -17.89 -1.40
CA ALA A 17 10.25 -19.31 -1.71
C ALA A 17 10.31 -20.19 -0.45
N LEU A 18 10.82 -19.63 0.65
CA LEU A 18 10.86 -20.26 1.97
C LEU A 18 9.68 -19.78 2.82
N ASP A 19 9.31 -20.57 3.83
CA ASP A 19 8.22 -20.26 4.74
C ASP A 19 8.54 -19.17 5.78
N THR A 20 9.82 -18.82 5.93
CA THR A 20 10.30 -17.77 6.83
C THR A 20 10.02 -16.38 6.26
N PRO A 21 9.73 -15.39 7.13
CA PRO A 21 9.60 -14.00 6.69
C PRO A 21 10.84 -13.49 5.93
N GLU A 22 10.62 -12.79 4.81
CA GLU A 22 11.70 -12.27 3.95
C GLU A 22 11.29 -10.92 3.31
N ILE A 23 12.21 -9.95 3.27
CA ILE A 23 12.04 -8.67 2.54
C ILE A 23 12.69 -8.78 1.17
N ARG A 24 11.88 -8.95 0.13
CA ARG A 24 12.37 -9.24 -1.23
C ARG A 24 12.39 -7.99 -2.11
N PRO A 25 13.52 -7.67 -2.78
CA PRO A 25 13.57 -6.62 -3.79
C PRO A 25 12.55 -6.81 -4.91
N SER A 26 12.26 -8.06 -5.31
CA SER A 26 11.25 -8.37 -6.33
C SER A 26 9.83 -8.02 -5.91
N SER A 27 9.50 -8.16 -4.61
CA SER A 27 8.18 -7.80 -4.08
C SER A 27 7.99 -6.29 -4.05
N ILE A 28 9.01 -5.54 -3.63
CA ILE A 28 9.03 -4.07 -3.67
C ILE A 28 8.92 -3.59 -5.12
N ARG A 29 9.68 -4.21 -6.03
CA ARG A 29 9.58 -3.93 -7.47
C ARG A 29 8.16 -4.13 -7.98
N GLY A 30 7.47 -5.19 -7.57
CA GLY A 30 6.06 -5.41 -7.90
C GLY A 30 5.12 -4.29 -7.42
N GLN A 31 5.39 -3.73 -6.22
CA GLN A 31 4.66 -2.55 -5.74
C GLN A 31 4.91 -1.33 -6.64
N LEU A 32 6.17 -1.10 -7.03
CA LEU A 32 6.53 0.01 -7.93
C LEU A 32 5.88 -0.14 -9.31
N HIS A 33 5.80 -1.36 -9.87
CA HIS A 33 5.05 -1.62 -11.10
C HIS A 33 3.56 -1.26 -10.95
N TRP A 34 2.92 -1.69 -9.85
CA TRP A 34 1.51 -1.36 -9.62
C TRP A 34 1.29 0.15 -9.50
N TRP A 35 2.10 0.83 -8.68
CA TRP A 35 2.02 2.28 -8.50
C TRP A 35 2.32 3.03 -9.78
N PHE A 36 3.29 2.59 -10.59
CA PHE A 36 3.59 3.19 -11.89
C PHE A 36 2.38 3.20 -12.82
N ARG A 37 1.67 2.06 -12.92
CA ARG A 37 0.41 1.97 -13.66
C ARG A 37 -0.70 2.81 -13.01
N ALA A 38 -0.74 2.83 -11.67
CA ALA A 38 -1.80 3.50 -10.91
C ALA A 38 -1.71 5.03 -11.01
N VAL A 39 -0.50 5.58 -11.13
CA VAL A 39 -0.27 7.00 -11.42
C VAL A 39 -0.35 7.31 -12.93
N GLY A 40 -0.90 6.39 -13.74
CA GLY A 40 -1.21 6.59 -15.16
C GLY A 40 -0.11 6.20 -16.15
N GLY A 41 0.93 5.47 -15.73
CA GLY A 41 1.94 4.95 -16.64
C GLY A 41 1.37 3.85 -17.54
N SER A 42 1.64 3.94 -18.84
CA SER A 42 1.23 2.96 -19.84
C SER A 42 2.10 1.70 -19.80
N TYR A 43 1.63 0.63 -20.43
CA TYR A 43 2.40 -0.62 -20.58
C TYR A 43 3.73 -0.41 -21.34
N GLN A 44 3.74 0.46 -22.35
CA GLN A 44 4.94 0.75 -23.13
C GLN A 44 5.99 1.49 -22.29
N GLU A 45 5.57 2.50 -21.52
CA GLU A 45 6.44 3.23 -20.60
C GLU A 45 6.95 2.33 -19.47
N GLU A 46 6.08 1.48 -18.91
CA GLU A 46 6.44 0.51 -17.88
C GLU A 46 7.53 -0.44 -18.38
N LYS A 47 7.39 -0.97 -19.61
CA LYS A 47 8.41 -1.79 -20.26
C LYS A 47 9.71 -1.02 -20.53
N ALA A 48 9.63 0.27 -20.83
CA ALA A 48 10.81 1.11 -21.02
C ALA A 48 11.60 1.34 -19.71
N VAL A 49 10.89 1.45 -18.58
CA VAL A 49 11.46 1.67 -17.24
C VAL A 49 11.93 0.36 -16.60
N PHE A 50 11.01 -0.60 -16.49
CA PHE A 50 11.20 -1.84 -15.75
C PHE A 50 11.66 -3.00 -16.64
N GLY A 51 11.81 -2.79 -17.95
CA GLY A 51 12.17 -3.85 -18.87
C GLY A 51 11.01 -4.78 -19.19
N GLY A 52 11.24 -5.72 -20.11
CA GLY A 52 10.26 -6.72 -20.50
C GLY A 52 10.89 -7.90 -21.21
N VAL A 53 10.14 -8.99 -21.29
CA VAL A 53 10.52 -10.24 -21.98
C VAL A 53 9.79 -10.34 -23.33
N GLY A 54 10.30 -11.17 -24.25
CA GLY A 54 9.70 -11.42 -25.57
C GLY A 54 10.56 -10.94 -26.74
N LYS A 55 9.96 -10.80 -27.93
CA LYS A 55 10.66 -10.43 -29.17
C LYS A 55 11.43 -9.11 -29.06
N ASP A 56 10.89 -8.15 -28.32
CA ASP A 56 11.56 -6.87 -28.02
C ASP A 56 11.99 -6.84 -26.55
N ALA A 57 12.79 -7.82 -26.13
CA ALA A 57 13.28 -7.89 -24.76
C ALA A 57 14.10 -6.63 -24.43
N SER A 58 13.82 -6.04 -23.28
CA SER A 58 14.54 -4.86 -22.78
C SER A 58 14.98 -5.09 -21.35
N SER A 59 16.26 -4.82 -21.09
CA SER A 59 16.77 -4.79 -19.73
C SER A 59 16.21 -3.59 -18.97
N SER A 60 15.80 -3.80 -17.71
CA SER A 60 15.34 -2.70 -16.86
C SER A 60 16.39 -1.62 -16.69
N LYS A 61 15.95 -0.36 -16.64
CA LYS A 61 16.76 0.80 -16.26
C LYS A 61 16.89 0.99 -14.76
N VAL A 62 15.98 0.41 -13.98
CA VAL A 62 15.90 0.54 -12.52
C VAL A 62 16.37 -0.75 -11.83
N VAL A 63 17.28 -0.60 -10.89
CA VAL A 63 17.72 -1.66 -9.97
C VAL A 63 17.17 -1.35 -8.58
N VAL A 64 16.50 -2.33 -7.98
CA VAL A 64 16.00 -2.30 -6.60
C VAL A 64 16.86 -3.28 -5.80
N ARG A 65 17.44 -2.84 -4.69
CA ARG A 65 18.15 -3.70 -3.73
C ARG A 65 17.69 -3.41 -2.31
N VAL A 66 17.87 -4.40 -1.45
CA VAL A 66 17.60 -4.34 -0.02
C VAL A 66 18.88 -4.76 0.70
N SER A 67 19.28 -4.03 1.73
CA SER A 67 20.37 -4.39 2.64
C SER A 67 20.00 -4.06 4.08
N ASP A 68 20.88 -4.42 5.01
CA ASP A 68 20.85 -3.99 6.42
C ASP A 68 19.49 -4.21 7.09
N ILE A 69 18.95 -5.43 6.92
CA ILE A 69 17.70 -5.82 7.55
C ILE A 69 17.96 -6.05 9.04
N HIS A 70 17.30 -5.26 9.88
CA HIS A 70 17.36 -5.36 11.34
C HIS A 70 15.95 -5.45 11.91
N GLY A 71 15.67 -6.49 12.68
CA GLY A 71 14.37 -6.65 13.32
C GLY A 71 14.18 -8.02 13.93
N VAL A 72 12.98 -8.23 14.47
CA VAL A 72 12.58 -9.47 15.13
C VAL A 72 11.53 -10.17 14.27
N ILE A 73 11.66 -11.48 14.12
CA ILE A 73 10.63 -12.33 13.56
C ILE A 73 9.90 -12.99 14.73
N ASP A 74 8.58 -12.84 14.77
CA ASP A 74 7.72 -13.49 15.76
C ASP A 74 6.31 -13.67 15.17
N GLU A 75 5.45 -14.36 15.90
CA GLU A 75 4.05 -14.53 15.55
C GLU A 75 3.27 -13.21 15.64
N SER A 76 2.42 -12.97 14.64
CA SER A 76 1.48 -11.85 14.64
C SER A 76 0.15 -12.23 14.02
N ARG A 77 -0.92 -11.61 14.51
CA ARG A 77 -2.28 -11.81 14.02
C ARG A 77 -2.45 -11.12 12.67
N THR A 78 -2.86 -11.88 11.64
CA THR A 78 -3.23 -11.29 10.34
C THR A 78 -4.63 -10.67 10.34
N LEU A 79 -5.45 -11.05 11.33
CA LEU A 79 -6.78 -10.51 11.61
C LEU A 79 -6.82 -10.07 13.09
N PRO A 80 -6.26 -8.89 13.43
CA PRO A 80 -6.06 -8.51 14.84
C PRO A 80 -7.36 -8.28 15.61
N HIS A 81 -8.45 -7.95 14.93
CA HIS A 81 -9.80 -7.81 15.50
C HIS A 81 -10.47 -9.14 15.87
N LYS A 82 -9.84 -10.28 15.56
CA LYS A 82 -10.32 -11.62 15.95
C LYS A 82 -9.42 -12.20 17.05
N SER A 83 -9.95 -13.20 17.76
CA SER A 83 -9.25 -13.91 18.84
C SER A 83 -8.96 -15.37 18.47
N GLY A 84 -8.01 -15.99 19.19
CA GLY A 84 -7.63 -17.39 19.02
C GLY A 84 -7.19 -17.74 17.60
N GLY A 85 -7.49 -18.96 17.15
CA GLY A 85 -7.16 -19.41 15.78
C GLY A 85 -7.81 -18.59 14.67
N MET A 86 -8.92 -17.90 14.96
CA MET A 86 -9.61 -17.02 14.00
C MET A 86 -8.83 -15.73 13.72
N ALA A 87 -7.88 -15.36 14.60
CA ALA A 87 -6.93 -14.26 14.36
C ALA A 87 -5.92 -14.59 13.24
N ALA A 88 -5.91 -15.85 12.78
CA ALA A 88 -5.02 -16.39 11.76
C ALA A 88 -3.57 -15.95 12.00
N PRO A 89 -2.97 -16.35 13.14
CA PRO A 89 -1.60 -16.00 13.48
C PRO A 89 -0.62 -16.54 12.43
N ARG A 90 0.44 -15.77 12.17
CA ARG A 90 1.54 -16.12 11.26
C ARG A 90 2.82 -15.46 11.72
N GLU A 91 3.95 -16.13 11.48
CA GLU A 91 5.27 -15.49 11.57
C GLU A 91 5.34 -14.27 10.64
N ALA A 92 5.87 -13.18 11.18
CA ALA A 92 6.02 -11.89 10.52
C ALA A 92 7.26 -11.18 11.07
N TYR A 93 7.77 -10.22 10.30
CA TYR A 93 8.63 -9.19 10.88
C TYR A 93 7.78 -8.28 11.75
N GLN A 94 8.23 -8.05 12.98
CA GLN A 94 7.54 -7.22 13.96
C GLN A 94 7.71 -5.72 13.66
N PRO A 95 6.79 -4.85 14.13
CA PRO A 95 6.99 -3.41 14.11
C PRO A 95 8.35 -3.02 14.70
N GLY A 96 8.97 -1.97 14.14
CA GLY A 96 10.35 -1.58 14.42
C GLY A 96 11.39 -2.28 13.54
N THR A 97 11.02 -3.34 12.80
CA THR A 97 11.91 -3.91 11.78
C THR A 97 12.23 -2.88 10.70
N SER A 98 13.52 -2.72 10.38
CA SER A 98 14.00 -1.78 9.38
C SER A 98 14.90 -2.43 8.34
N PHE A 99 15.04 -1.79 7.17
CA PHE A 99 15.99 -2.15 6.13
C PHE A 99 16.37 -0.93 5.29
N ILE A 100 17.47 -1.02 4.54
CA ILE A 100 17.85 0.01 3.56
C ILE A 100 17.37 -0.41 2.17
N LEU A 101 16.51 0.43 1.59
CA LEU A 101 16.08 0.34 0.20
C LEU A 101 17.01 1.14 -0.69
N HIS A 102 17.64 0.50 -1.66
CA HIS A 102 18.44 1.17 -2.68
C HIS A 102 17.72 1.17 -4.03
N ILE A 103 17.60 2.37 -4.61
CA ILE A 103 17.10 2.59 -5.97
C ILE A 103 18.21 3.21 -6.80
N SER A 104 18.70 2.46 -7.80
CA SER A 104 19.76 2.94 -8.70
C SER A 104 19.40 2.74 -10.17
N MET A 105 19.99 3.58 -11.00
CA MET A 105 19.84 3.50 -12.46
C MET A 105 20.99 2.71 -13.06
N ARG A 106 20.70 1.97 -14.13
CA ARG A 106 21.71 1.28 -14.94
C ARG A 106 21.49 1.52 -16.42
N LEU A 107 22.49 1.15 -17.23
CA LEU A 107 22.40 1.18 -18.70
C LEU A 107 22.05 2.57 -19.26
N GLY A 108 22.72 3.62 -18.76
CA GLY A 108 22.52 5.00 -19.20
C GLY A 108 21.26 5.70 -18.66
N GLY A 109 20.48 5.06 -17.78
CA GLY A 109 19.30 5.66 -17.16
C GLY A 109 18.04 5.64 -18.02
N PHE A 110 17.12 6.56 -17.73
CA PHE A 110 15.84 6.66 -18.43
C PHE A 110 16.02 7.20 -19.85
N LYS A 111 15.16 6.75 -20.78
CA LYS A 111 15.19 7.19 -22.18
C LYS A 111 14.62 8.60 -22.40
N SER A 112 13.85 9.11 -21.45
CA SER A 112 13.27 10.45 -21.48
C SER A 112 12.98 10.93 -20.05
N ASP A 113 12.88 12.25 -19.87
CA ASP A 113 12.51 12.86 -18.60
C ASP A 113 11.11 12.43 -18.15
N GLN A 114 10.18 12.27 -19.08
CA GLN A 114 8.84 11.75 -18.77
C GLN A 114 8.86 10.38 -18.08
N HIS A 115 9.74 9.46 -18.50
CA HIS A 115 9.89 8.15 -17.86
C HIS A 115 10.47 8.27 -16.45
N LYS A 116 11.43 9.19 -16.27
CA LYS A 116 12.05 9.48 -14.98
C LYS A 116 11.02 10.05 -14.01
N GLU A 117 10.32 11.11 -14.41
CA GLU A 117 9.27 11.77 -13.62
C GLU A 117 8.19 10.78 -13.21
N ARG A 118 7.71 9.94 -14.15
CA ARG A 118 6.69 8.94 -13.84
C ARG A 118 7.18 7.89 -12.85
N PHE A 119 8.43 7.46 -12.97
CA PHE A 119 9.03 6.54 -12.00
C PHE A 119 9.17 7.19 -10.61
N GLU A 120 9.64 8.44 -10.56
CA GLU A 120 9.78 9.18 -9.30
C GLU A 120 8.45 9.47 -8.62
N GLN A 121 7.40 9.76 -9.41
CA GLN A 121 6.02 9.88 -8.94
C GLN A 121 5.50 8.54 -8.38
N ALA A 122 5.76 7.42 -9.07
CA ALA A 122 5.37 6.10 -8.61
C ALA A 122 6.08 5.68 -7.32
N LEU A 123 7.39 5.96 -7.20
CA LEU A 123 8.16 5.74 -5.99
C LEU A 123 7.61 6.56 -4.83
N GLU A 124 7.36 7.84 -5.05
CA GLU A 124 6.81 8.73 -4.01
C GLU A 124 5.39 8.32 -3.60
N ALA A 125 4.54 7.94 -4.55
CA ALA A 125 3.20 7.43 -4.26
C ALA A 125 3.26 6.15 -3.41
N TRP A 126 4.19 5.24 -3.70
CA TRP A 126 4.42 4.06 -2.87
C TRP A 126 4.96 4.41 -1.47
N LEU A 127 5.90 5.36 -1.38
CA LEU A 127 6.40 5.83 -0.08
C LEU A 127 5.30 6.46 0.76
N LEU A 128 4.38 7.25 0.17
CA LEU A 128 3.28 7.90 0.89
C LEU A 128 2.08 6.99 1.19
N LEU A 129 1.70 6.12 0.26
CA LEU A 129 0.39 5.44 0.30
C LEU A 129 0.50 3.91 0.12
N GLY A 130 1.69 3.41 -0.18
CA GLY A 130 1.95 1.98 -0.36
C GLY A 130 2.08 1.21 0.95
N THR A 131 2.09 -0.10 0.83
CA THR A 131 2.36 -1.05 1.93
C THR A 131 3.11 -2.24 1.33
N LEU A 132 3.56 -3.18 2.17
CA LEU A 132 4.24 -4.38 1.71
C LEU A 132 3.67 -5.65 2.36
N GLY A 133 3.68 -6.78 1.64
CA GLY A 133 3.31 -8.09 2.18
C GLY A 133 1.82 -8.45 2.05
N LEU A 134 1.43 -9.50 2.78
CA LEU A 134 0.06 -9.99 2.89
C LEU A 134 -0.79 -9.03 3.74
N ARG A 135 -2.08 -8.90 3.41
CA ARG A 135 -3.03 -7.95 4.03
C ARG A 135 -2.59 -6.48 3.89
N SER A 136 -1.74 -6.19 2.91
CA SER A 136 -1.25 -4.85 2.61
C SER A 136 -2.37 -3.84 2.30
N THR A 137 -3.50 -4.29 1.73
CA THR A 137 -4.68 -3.43 1.51
C THR A 137 -5.46 -3.12 2.80
N ARG A 138 -5.08 -3.72 3.93
CA ARG A 138 -5.64 -3.56 5.28
C ARG A 138 -4.56 -3.07 6.26
N ALA A 139 -3.67 -2.20 5.78
CA ALA A 139 -2.60 -1.55 6.52
C ALA A 139 -1.52 -2.44 7.18
N ALA A 140 -1.49 -3.75 6.94
CA ALA A 140 -0.32 -4.56 7.29
C ALA A 140 0.90 -4.17 6.44
N GLY A 141 2.09 -4.25 7.02
CA GLY A 141 3.33 -3.77 6.40
C GLY A 141 3.29 -2.29 6.02
N SER A 142 2.63 -1.47 6.83
CA SER A 142 2.77 -0.01 6.79
C SER A 142 4.12 0.38 7.38
N PHE A 143 4.72 1.44 6.86
CA PHE A 143 6.07 1.85 7.23
C PHE A 143 6.21 3.37 7.25
N VAL A 144 7.25 3.84 7.92
CA VAL A 144 7.83 5.18 7.77
C VAL A 144 9.16 5.09 7.04
N TRP A 145 9.67 6.22 6.57
CA TRP A 145 10.96 6.25 5.88
C TRP A 145 11.76 7.51 6.18
N GLU A 146 13.07 7.38 6.03
CA GLU A 146 14.05 8.45 6.12
C GLU A 146 15.00 8.31 4.91
N PRO A 147 15.32 9.40 4.19
CA PRO A 147 16.34 9.32 3.15
C PRO A 147 17.73 9.12 3.76
N CYS A 148 18.55 8.27 3.14
CA CYS A 148 19.95 8.07 3.57
C CYS A 148 20.91 9.06 2.89
N ASP A 149 20.41 9.87 1.97
CA ASP A 149 21.18 10.85 1.21
C ASP A 149 20.37 12.15 1.04
N SER A 150 21.07 13.27 0.84
CA SER A 150 20.46 14.60 0.75
C SER A 150 19.57 14.81 -0.48
N ASN A 151 19.53 13.86 -1.42
CA ASN A 151 18.69 13.93 -2.61
C ASN A 151 17.40 13.10 -2.47
N GLY A 152 17.25 12.36 -1.36
CA GLY A 152 16.05 11.63 -1.06
C GLY A 152 14.88 12.55 -0.71
N LYS A 153 13.68 11.99 -0.72
CA LYS A 153 12.45 12.69 -0.34
C LYS A 153 12.14 12.34 1.11
N ASP A 154 12.14 13.34 1.97
CA ASP A 154 11.73 13.19 3.36
C ASP A 154 10.25 12.86 3.48
N MET A 155 9.90 12.23 4.60
CA MET A 155 8.51 12.07 5.00
C MET A 155 7.96 13.43 5.45
N PRO A 156 6.72 13.80 5.05
CA PRO A 156 6.09 15.02 5.55
C PRO A 156 5.98 15.00 7.09
N GLU A 157 6.25 16.14 7.73
CA GLU A 157 6.26 16.28 9.19
C GLU A 157 4.86 16.42 9.79
N THR A 158 3.94 17.07 9.06
CA THR A 158 2.56 17.30 9.51
C THR A 158 1.56 16.47 8.70
N ILE A 159 0.39 16.22 9.27
CA ILE A 159 -0.68 15.50 8.58
C ILE A 159 -1.24 16.32 7.39
N GLU A 160 -1.27 17.64 7.51
CA GLU A 160 -1.66 18.58 6.46
C GLU A 160 -0.68 18.56 5.29
N ASP A 161 0.63 18.56 5.57
CA ASP A 161 1.66 18.43 4.54
C ASP A 161 1.62 17.04 3.90
N TYR A 162 1.37 16.00 4.68
CA TYR A 162 1.20 14.64 4.18
C TYR A 162 0.03 14.55 3.19
N ALA A 163 -1.13 15.08 3.55
CA ALA A 163 -2.30 15.13 2.69
C ALA A 163 -2.05 15.98 1.43
N SER A 164 -1.36 17.11 1.57
CA SER A 164 -0.99 17.97 0.44
C SER A 164 -0.01 17.29 -0.51
N ARG A 165 0.97 16.55 0.03
CA ARG A 165 1.92 15.76 -0.77
C ARG A 165 1.22 14.64 -1.53
N CYS A 166 0.27 13.95 -0.90
CA CYS A 166 -0.55 12.94 -1.58
C CYS A 166 -1.35 13.55 -2.74
N ARG A 167 -2.00 14.70 -2.53
CA ARG A 167 -2.73 15.41 -3.61
C ARG A 167 -1.84 15.75 -4.79
N ASN A 168 -0.64 16.27 -4.53
CA ASN A 168 0.30 16.64 -5.59
C ASN A 168 0.80 15.42 -6.36
N VAL A 169 1.21 14.36 -5.65
CA VAL A 169 1.74 13.13 -6.25
C VAL A 169 0.68 12.37 -7.04
N LEU A 170 -0.58 12.42 -6.61
CA LEU A 170 -1.70 11.77 -7.29
C LEU A 170 -2.45 12.69 -8.25
N ASN A 171 -1.94 13.88 -8.51
CA ASN A 171 -2.58 14.80 -9.44
C ASN A 171 -2.72 14.15 -10.83
N ASN A 172 -3.93 14.20 -11.40
CA ASN A 172 -4.31 13.54 -12.66
C ASN A 172 -4.20 12.00 -12.68
N ALA A 173 -3.91 11.34 -11.55
CA ALA A 173 -4.00 9.89 -11.46
C ALA A 173 -5.46 9.44 -11.36
N PRO A 174 -5.85 8.29 -11.94
CA PRO A 174 -7.17 7.69 -11.76
C PRO A 174 -7.32 7.04 -10.37
N LEU A 175 -6.93 7.77 -9.33
CA LEU A 175 -6.95 7.36 -7.93
C LEU A 175 -7.60 8.46 -7.10
N ARG A 176 -8.45 8.07 -6.16
CA ARG A 176 -8.91 8.97 -5.10
C ARG A 176 -8.17 8.63 -3.82
N HIS A 177 -7.98 9.61 -2.96
CA HIS A 177 -7.32 9.40 -1.70
C HIS A 177 -7.90 10.28 -0.61
N THR A 178 -7.73 9.85 0.63
CA THR A 178 -7.98 10.67 1.79
C THR A 178 -6.97 10.34 2.88
N VAL A 179 -6.70 11.32 3.73
CA VAL A 179 -5.87 11.18 4.92
C VAL A 179 -6.70 11.71 6.08
N SER A 180 -6.99 10.84 7.05
CA SER A 180 -7.74 11.19 8.25
C SER A 180 -6.94 12.12 9.13
N ASN A 181 -7.62 13.07 9.78
CA ASN A 181 -7.05 13.93 10.82
C ASN A 181 -7.27 13.38 12.24
N ILE A 182 -7.85 12.18 12.36
CA ILE A 182 -8.01 11.50 13.65
C ILE A 182 -6.69 10.84 14.01
N LYS A 183 -6.09 11.29 15.11
CA LYS A 183 -4.87 10.74 15.68
C LYS A 183 -5.18 9.52 16.55
N TYR A 184 -4.38 8.48 16.38
CA TYR A 184 -4.32 7.31 17.24
C TYR A 184 -2.95 7.23 17.91
N GLU A 185 -2.89 6.72 19.13
CA GLU A 185 -1.64 6.57 19.88
C GLU A 185 -0.87 5.31 19.45
N GLU A 186 -1.58 4.24 19.05
CA GLU A 186 -0.97 2.96 18.67
C GLU A 186 -1.35 2.54 17.25
N ALA A 187 -0.37 2.08 16.47
CA ALA A 187 -0.61 1.59 15.11
C ALA A 187 -1.51 0.34 15.08
N GLU A 188 -1.46 -0.47 16.14
CA GLU A 188 -2.26 -1.70 16.25
C GLU A 188 -3.75 -1.40 16.41
N ASP A 189 -4.13 -0.32 17.09
CA ASP A 189 -5.53 0.11 17.21
C ASP A 189 -6.11 0.50 15.85
N VAL A 190 -5.31 1.24 15.06
CA VAL A 190 -5.68 1.57 13.68
C VAL A 190 -5.79 0.30 12.85
N ARG A 191 -4.86 -0.65 13.02
CA ARG A 191 -4.86 -1.92 12.28
C ARG A 191 -6.08 -2.78 12.63
N ASN A 192 -6.50 -2.79 13.89
CA ASN A 192 -7.75 -3.40 14.35
C ASN A 192 -8.93 -2.80 13.60
N LEU A 193 -9.07 -1.47 13.61
CA LEU A 193 -10.16 -0.75 12.98
C LEU A 193 -10.25 -1.00 11.47
N VAL A 194 -9.14 -0.84 10.71
CA VAL A 194 -9.16 -1.00 9.23
C VAL A 194 -9.20 -2.45 8.77
N SER A 195 -8.89 -3.41 9.66
CA SER A 195 -9.03 -4.84 9.38
C SER A 195 -10.43 -5.35 9.68
N ASP A 196 -11.11 -4.78 10.68
CA ASP A 196 -12.48 -5.10 11.07
C ASP A 196 -13.50 -4.47 10.11
N THR A 197 -13.52 -5.02 8.89
CA THR A 197 -14.43 -4.58 7.83
C THR A 197 -15.51 -5.63 7.58
N LEU A 198 -16.27 -5.46 6.51
CA LEU A 198 -17.46 -6.26 6.21
C LEU A 198 -17.11 -7.54 5.44
N GLY A 199 -18.00 -8.52 5.54
CA GLY A 199 -17.96 -9.76 4.78
C GLY A 199 -17.02 -10.84 5.32
N GLY A 200 -16.91 -11.93 4.56
CA GLY A 200 -16.19 -13.13 4.96
C GLY A 200 -17.09 -14.24 5.52
N ARG A 201 -16.44 -15.33 5.96
CA ARG A 201 -17.11 -16.60 6.30
C ARG A 201 -18.23 -16.45 7.34
N ASP A 202 -18.04 -15.55 8.29
CA ASP A 202 -18.90 -15.38 9.46
C ASP A 202 -19.89 -14.20 9.30
N ASP A 203 -19.83 -13.46 8.19
CA ASP A 203 -20.67 -12.30 7.89
C ASP A 203 -21.31 -12.44 6.49
N ARG A 204 -22.29 -13.34 6.39
CA ARG A 204 -22.99 -13.63 5.12
C ARG A 204 -23.75 -12.42 4.59
N GLU A 205 -24.29 -11.60 5.47
CA GLU A 205 -25.03 -10.39 5.09
C GLU A 205 -24.08 -9.36 4.49
N GLY A 206 -22.97 -9.04 5.17
CA GLY A 206 -21.93 -8.17 4.65
C GLY A 206 -21.30 -8.70 3.35
N GLU A 207 -21.13 -10.01 3.20
CA GLU A 207 -20.67 -10.61 1.94
C GLU A 207 -21.67 -10.34 0.79
N GLY A 208 -22.97 -10.43 1.07
CA GLY A 208 -24.03 -10.10 0.12
C GLY A 208 -24.03 -8.62 -0.29
N GLU A 209 -23.87 -7.71 0.68
CA GLU A 209 -23.75 -6.27 0.41
C GLU A 209 -22.50 -5.95 -0.42
N LEU A 210 -21.35 -6.56 -0.07
CA LEU A 210 -20.13 -6.41 -0.85
C LEU A 210 -20.30 -6.93 -2.27
N ALA A 211 -21.01 -8.05 -2.48
CA ALA A 211 -21.28 -8.59 -3.80
C ALA A 211 -22.06 -7.59 -4.68
N ARG A 212 -23.06 -6.89 -4.12
CA ARG A 212 -23.82 -5.84 -4.83
C ARG A 212 -22.95 -4.65 -5.22
N LEU A 213 -21.94 -4.34 -4.40
CA LEU A 213 -20.96 -3.28 -4.64
C LEU A 213 -19.72 -3.77 -5.42
N ARG A 214 -19.79 -4.97 -6.01
CA ARG A 214 -18.68 -5.59 -6.76
C ARG A 214 -17.40 -5.72 -5.92
N TYR A 215 -17.50 -6.07 -4.65
CA TYR A 215 -16.39 -6.37 -3.74
C TYR A 215 -15.33 -5.25 -3.65
N PRO A 216 -15.72 -4.05 -3.17
CA PRO A 216 -14.80 -2.91 -3.00
C PRO A 216 -13.73 -3.16 -1.93
N LEU A 217 -13.92 -4.21 -1.12
CA LEU A 217 -13.00 -4.69 -0.10
C LEU A 217 -12.17 -5.91 -0.53
N GLY A 218 -12.31 -6.32 -1.79
CA GLY A 218 -11.70 -7.51 -2.36
C GLY A 218 -12.51 -8.78 -2.09
N LYS A 219 -12.15 -9.86 -2.79
CA LYS A 219 -12.79 -11.19 -2.68
C LYS A 219 -11.73 -12.28 -2.73
N ALA A 220 -11.78 -13.23 -1.81
CA ALA A 220 -10.85 -14.35 -1.76
C ALA A 220 -11.40 -15.64 -2.40
N PHE A 221 -12.70 -15.88 -2.28
CA PHE A 221 -13.36 -17.12 -2.72
C PHE A 221 -14.17 -16.92 -4.00
N GLY A 222 -14.26 -17.93 -4.87
CA GLY A 222 -15.09 -17.87 -6.08
C GLY A 222 -14.69 -16.76 -7.06
N GLY A 223 -13.39 -16.67 -7.36
CA GLY A 223 -12.77 -15.64 -8.19
C GLY A 223 -12.07 -14.58 -7.35
N ARG A 224 -10.73 -14.61 -7.31
CA ARG A 224 -9.94 -13.67 -6.50
C ARG A 224 -10.02 -12.28 -7.11
N LYS A 225 -10.41 -11.30 -6.31
CA LYS A 225 -10.41 -9.87 -6.66
C LYS A 225 -9.59 -9.08 -5.64
N THR A 226 -8.64 -8.30 -6.14
CA THR A 226 -7.87 -7.35 -5.31
C THR A 226 -8.78 -6.21 -4.86
N SER A 227 -8.61 -5.75 -3.62
CA SER A 227 -9.37 -4.63 -3.06
C SER A 227 -9.05 -3.32 -3.80
N PRO A 228 -10.05 -2.66 -4.43
CA PRO A 228 -9.90 -1.30 -4.95
C PRO A 228 -9.69 -0.28 -3.82
N LEU A 229 -10.39 -0.45 -2.69
CA LEU A 229 -10.18 0.37 -1.49
C LEU A 229 -9.02 -0.21 -0.68
N ARG A 230 -7.99 0.61 -0.45
CA ARG A 230 -6.76 0.21 0.25
C ARG A 230 -6.51 1.15 1.42
N PHE A 231 -6.05 0.58 2.52
CA PHE A 231 -5.72 1.31 3.74
C PHE A 231 -4.22 1.23 4.03
N ARG A 232 -3.69 2.32 4.54
CA ARG A 232 -2.34 2.45 5.08
C ARG A 232 -2.42 3.20 6.42
N ILE A 233 -1.52 2.85 7.33
CA ILE A 233 -1.24 3.68 8.51
C ILE A 233 -0.06 4.58 8.18
N VAL A 234 -0.20 5.87 8.49
CA VAL A 234 0.84 6.89 8.31
C VAL A 234 1.18 7.51 9.67
N SER A 235 2.43 7.96 9.83
CA SER A 235 2.91 8.56 11.08
C SER A 235 3.87 9.72 10.77
N PRO A 236 3.32 10.88 10.34
CA PRO A 236 4.11 12.10 10.12
C PRO A 236 4.90 12.46 11.39
N ASP A 237 6.22 12.69 11.24
CA ASP A 237 7.16 12.97 12.34
C ASP A 237 7.10 11.99 13.53
N ASN A 238 6.67 10.74 13.30
CA ASN A 238 6.41 9.76 14.35
C ASN A 238 5.45 10.27 15.47
N ASN A 239 4.63 11.28 15.20
CA ASN A 239 3.73 11.92 16.16
C ASN A 239 2.32 11.32 16.08
N GLY A 240 2.21 10.04 16.44
CA GLY A 240 0.97 9.25 16.40
C GLY A 240 0.65 8.71 15.01
N PHE A 241 -0.51 8.07 14.91
CA PHE A 241 -0.89 7.25 13.76
C PHE A 241 -2.21 7.72 13.16
N TYR A 242 -2.28 7.70 11.83
CA TYR A 242 -3.43 8.17 11.07
C TYR A 242 -3.78 7.19 9.95
N ILE A 243 -5.04 7.19 9.52
CA ILE A 243 -5.49 6.39 8.38
C ILE A 243 -5.29 7.20 7.10
N ALA A 244 -4.55 6.63 6.15
CA ALA A 244 -4.61 7.02 4.76
C ALA A 244 -5.36 5.94 3.96
N ALA A 245 -6.25 6.36 3.06
CA ALA A 245 -6.98 5.44 2.20
C ALA A 245 -6.86 5.86 0.74
N VAL A 246 -6.82 4.87 -0.16
CA VAL A 246 -6.78 5.04 -1.60
C VAL A 246 -7.86 4.20 -2.25
N TRP A 247 -8.59 4.81 -3.18
CA TRP A 247 -9.52 4.13 -4.08
C TRP A 247 -8.94 4.09 -5.49
N ASP A 248 -8.93 2.90 -6.08
CA ASP A 248 -8.50 2.69 -7.46
C ASP A 248 -9.68 2.87 -8.44
N ASP A 249 -9.73 4.01 -9.14
CA ASP A 249 -10.85 4.41 -10.00
C ASP A 249 -10.72 3.88 -11.45
N ARG A 250 -9.71 3.03 -11.70
CA ARG A 250 -9.50 2.35 -12.99
C ARG A 250 -10.53 1.24 -13.18
N GLN A 251 -11.69 1.57 -13.73
CA GLN A 251 -12.82 0.64 -13.88
C GLN A 251 -12.45 -0.60 -14.71
N GLU A 252 -11.57 -0.46 -15.70
CA GLU A 252 -11.06 -1.56 -16.52
C GLU A 252 -10.15 -2.53 -15.73
N VAL A 253 -9.57 -2.07 -14.62
CA VAL A 253 -8.72 -2.86 -13.72
C VAL A 253 -9.53 -3.47 -12.58
N THR A 254 -10.41 -2.67 -11.97
CA THR A 254 -11.14 -3.07 -10.76
C THR A 254 -12.51 -3.65 -11.06
N GLY A 255 -13.14 -3.26 -12.17
CA GLY A 255 -14.54 -3.53 -12.46
C GLY A 255 -15.53 -2.75 -11.60
N ASN A 256 -15.04 -1.83 -10.75
CA ASN A 256 -15.89 -0.98 -9.92
C ASN A 256 -16.26 0.31 -10.65
N THR A 257 -17.39 0.90 -10.28
CA THR A 257 -17.81 2.23 -10.75
C THR A 257 -17.82 3.23 -9.59
N PRO A 258 -17.90 4.55 -9.86
CA PRO A 258 -17.99 5.56 -8.80
C PRO A 258 -19.09 5.31 -7.77
N GLY A 259 -20.24 4.75 -8.17
CA GLY A 259 -21.32 4.41 -7.25
C GLY A 259 -20.98 3.31 -6.23
N ASP A 260 -19.98 2.46 -6.51
CA ASP A 260 -19.53 1.46 -5.54
C ASP A 260 -18.74 2.07 -4.39
N LEU A 261 -17.96 3.13 -4.66
CA LEU A 261 -17.23 3.87 -3.65
C LEU A 261 -18.20 4.54 -2.67
N GLU A 262 -19.19 5.27 -3.21
CA GLU A 262 -20.23 5.89 -2.39
C GLU A 262 -21.00 4.84 -1.57
N GLY A 263 -21.34 3.71 -2.21
CA GLY A 263 -22.02 2.60 -1.57
C GLY A 263 -21.22 2.01 -0.41
N ILE A 264 -19.92 1.77 -0.58
CA ILE A 264 -19.10 1.19 0.50
C ILE A 264 -18.87 2.18 1.64
N ILE A 265 -18.72 3.47 1.35
CA ILE A 265 -18.60 4.50 2.40
C ILE A 265 -19.87 4.54 3.24
N ARG A 266 -21.06 4.59 2.61
CA ARG A 266 -22.34 4.56 3.34
C ARG A 266 -22.51 3.30 4.18
N LEU A 267 -22.16 2.14 3.61
CA LEU A 267 -22.27 0.86 4.31
C LEU A 267 -21.31 0.79 5.52
N LEU A 268 -20.08 1.31 5.38
CA LEU A 268 -19.14 1.43 6.49
C LEU A 268 -19.62 2.44 7.52
N GLN A 269 -20.21 3.57 7.14
CA GLN A 269 -20.79 4.53 8.11
C GLN A 269 -21.90 3.89 8.95
N GLN A 270 -22.72 3.02 8.34
CA GLN A 270 -23.81 2.32 9.02
C GLN A 270 -23.32 1.21 9.96
N LYS A 271 -22.38 0.39 9.50
CA LYS A 271 -21.98 -0.84 10.21
C LYS A 271 -20.67 -0.74 10.99
N LYS A 272 -19.82 0.23 10.64
CA LYS A 272 -18.45 0.47 11.16
C LYS A 272 -18.19 1.97 11.23
N SER A 273 -19.05 2.71 11.93
CA SER A 273 -19.17 4.17 11.87
C SER A 273 -17.85 4.91 12.08
N GLU A 274 -17.01 4.46 13.01
CA GLU A 274 -15.70 5.05 13.27
C GLU A 274 -14.81 5.07 12.01
N LEU A 275 -14.75 3.96 11.27
CA LEU A 275 -14.00 3.88 10.02
C LEU A 275 -14.72 4.62 8.89
N GLY A 276 -16.03 4.41 8.75
CA GLY A 276 -16.82 5.00 7.67
C GLY A 276 -16.79 6.53 7.66
N ASN A 277 -16.85 7.16 8.83
CA ASN A 277 -16.82 8.62 8.95
C ASN A 277 -15.49 9.23 8.48
N GLN A 278 -14.38 8.53 8.70
CA GLN A 278 -13.05 8.96 8.27
C GLN A 278 -12.85 8.88 6.75
N LEU A 279 -13.72 8.16 6.03
CA LEU A 279 -13.64 7.98 4.57
C LEU A 279 -14.53 8.95 3.79
N THR A 280 -15.28 9.83 4.45
CA THR A 280 -16.27 10.71 3.81
C THR A 280 -15.65 11.69 2.79
N ARG A 281 -14.33 11.93 2.87
CA ARG A 281 -13.58 12.81 1.96
C ARG A 281 -12.86 12.07 0.82
N LEU A 282 -13.09 10.76 0.67
CA LEU A 282 -12.53 9.92 -0.38
C LEU A 282 -13.40 9.98 -1.66
#